data_AF-A0A2E5U3J6-F1
#
_entry.id   AF-A0A2E5U3J6-F1
#
_cell.length_a   1.000
_cell.length_b   1.000
_cell.length_c   1.000
_cell.angle_alpha   90.00
_cell.angle_beta   90.00
_cell.angle_gamma   90.00
#
_symmetry.space_group_name_H-M   'P 1'
#
loop_
_entity.id
_entity.type
_entity.pdbx_description
1 polymer ?
#
loop_
_entity_poly.entity_id
_entity_poly.type
_entity_poly.pdbx_seq_one_letter_code
_entity_poly.pdbx_strand_id
1 'polypeptide(L)'
;MQFDYSTYSYIAIGLGMVISLFLTETLGVMAGGIIVPGYIALYLHDPLTVLMTFLLSLLTYLIVYILSKFLLIYGRRRLILCLLLGFFLGYIFRGVKGVGFIPVDIEYIGYIIPGLIASWMDKQGVVRTISVIVMVASIVNLFIMLIYYFSSINLPNV
;
A
#
# COMPACT_ATOMS: atom_id res chain seq x y z
N MET A 1 -19.15 -20.13 15.11
CA MET A 1 -18.04 -19.16 15.19
C MET A 1 -18.14 -18.27 13.97
N GLN A 2 -18.71 -17.06 14.13
CA GLN A 2 -18.70 -16.04 13.08
C GLN A 2 -17.27 -15.51 13.00
N PHE A 3 -16.60 -15.68 11.87
CA PHE A 3 -15.30 -15.04 11.67
C PHE A 3 -15.54 -13.53 11.52
N ASP A 4 -15.06 -12.75 12.49
CA ASP A 4 -15.14 -11.30 12.46
C ASP A 4 -14.31 -10.72 11.28
N TYR A 5 -14.79 -9.63 10.67
CA TYR A 5 -14.10 -8.90 9.59
C TYR A 5 -12.64 -8.51 9.96
N SER A 6 -12.36 -8.35 11.25
CA SER A 6 -11.03 -8.10 11.79
C SER A 6 -10.07 -9.26 11.52
N THR A 7 -10.54 -10.51 11.61
CA THR A 7 -9.71 -11.71 11.43
C THR A 7 -9.27 -11.86 9.98
N TYR A 8 -10.18 -11.66 9.02
CA TYR A 8 -9.83 -11.66 7.60
C TYR A 8 -8.82 -10.56 7.25
N SER A 9 -8.92 -9.39 7.89
CA SER A 9 -7.97 -8.30 7.70
C SER A 9 -6.56 -8.67 8.17
N TYR A 10 -6.43 -9.35 9.31
CA TYR A 10 -5.12 -9.84 9.77
C TYR A 10 -4.55 -10.93 8.88
N ILE A 11 -5.40 -11.86 8.42
CA ILE A 11 -4.99 -12.91 7.47
C ILE A 11 -4.50 -12.29 6.15
N ALA A 12 -5.20 -11.26 5.64
CA ALA A 12 -4.81 -10.54 4.44
C ALA A 12 -3.41 -9.91 4.55
N ILE A 13 -3.16 -9.20 5.65
CA ILE A 13 -1.87 -8.56 5.90
C ILE A 13 -0.79 -9.64 6.07
N GLY A 14 -1.07 -10.70 6.82
CA GLY A 14 -0.17 -11.85 6.99
C GLY A 14 0.22 -12.52 5.67
N LEU A 15 -0.77 -12.86 4.84
CA LEU A 15 -0.56 -13.43 3.52
C LEU A 15 0.24 -12.49 2.61
N GLY A 16 -0.09 -11.20 2.61
CA GLY A 16 0.64 -10.20 1.85
C GLY A 16 2.12 -10.12 2.24
N MET A 17 2.42 -10.17 3.54
CA MET A 17 3.80 -10.19 4.04
C MET A 17 4.55 -11.44 3.59
N VAL A 18 3.95 -12.63 3.71
CA VAL A 18 4.57 -13.90 3.31
C VAL A 18 4.86 -13.92 1.82
N ILE A 19 3.87 -13.57 0.98
CA ILE A 19 4.03 -13.57 -0.48
C ILE A 19 5.04 -12.50 -0.91
N SER A 20 5.00 -11.30 -0.30
CA SER A 20 5.98 -10.25 -0.59
C SER A 20 7.41 -10.67 -0.20
N LEU A 21 7.59 -11.40 0.90
CA LEU A 21 8.89 -11.95 1.29
C LEU A 21 9.37 -12.98 0.27
N PHE A 22 8.50 -13.91 -0.12
CA PHE A 22 8.82 -14.92 -1.13
C PHE A 22 9.26 -14.31 -2.45
N LEU A 23 8.57 -13.27 -2.95
CA LEU A 23 8.99 -12.55 -4.16
C LEU A 23 10.30 -11.79 -3.97
N THR A 24 10.54 -11.23 -2.77
CA THR A 24 11.79 -10.52 -2.49
C THR A 24 12.97 -11.49 -2.54
N GLU A 25 12.83 -12.69 -1.97
CA GLU A 25 13.90 -13.69 -1.93
C GLU A 25 14.13 -14.36 -3.30
N THR A 26 13.05 -14.69 -4.02
CA THR A 26 13.16 -15.42 -5.29
C THR A 26 13.47 -14.54 -6.49
N LEU A 27 12.88 -13.35 -6.57
CA LEU A 27 13.01 -12.45 -7.72
C LEU A 27 13.88 -11.22 -7.43
N GLY A 28 14.25 -10.97 -6.16
CA GLY A 28 14.99 -9.77 -5.77
C GLY A 28 14.16 -8.48 -5.87
N VAL A 29 12.83 -8.60 -5.83
CA VAL A 29 11.88 -7.51 -6.13
C VAL A 29 11.00 -7.25 -4.91
N MET A 30 10.88 -5.98 -4.48
CA MET A 30 10.03 -5.63 -3.34
C MET A 30 8.77 -4.85 -3.74
N ALA A 31 7.64 -5.26 -3.20
CA ALA A 31 6.32 -4.68 -3.45
C ALA A 31 6.07 -3.37 -2.66
N GLY A 32 6.96 -2.38 -2.75
CA GLY A 32 6.75 -1.12 -2.03
C GLY A 32 6.90 -1.21 -0.50
N GLY A 33 7.39 -2.34 0.01
CA GLY A 33 7.48 -2.69 1.42
C GLY A 33 6.76 -4.01 1.71
N ILE A 34 7.25 -4.81 2.66
CA ILE A 34 6.74 -6.16 2.93
C ILE A 34 5.23 -6.16 3.27
N ILE A 35 4.76 -5.12 3.95
CA ILE A 35 3.37 -5.04 4.45
C ILE A 35 2.41 -4.40 3.43
N VAL A 36 2.94 -3.59 2.51
CA VAL A 36 2.14 -2.75 1.59
C VAL A 36 1.15 -3.54 0.73
N PRO A 37 1.53 -4.62 0.01
CA PRO A 37 0.59 -5.28 -0.89
C PRO A 37 -0.57 -5.94 -0.15
N GLY A 38 -0.39 -6.35 1.11
CA GLY A 38 -1.47 -6.86 1.96
C GLY A 38 -2.52 -5.80 2.27
N TYR A 39 -2.09 -4.55 2.54
CA TYR A 39 -3.01 -3.43 2.70
C TYR A 39 -3.70 -3.07 1.38
N ILE A 40 -2.97 -2.99 0.27
CA ILE A 40 -3.57 -2.70 -1.04
C ILE A 40 -4.61 -3.76 -1.43
N ALA A 41 -4.37 -5.04 -1.09
CA ALA A 41 -5.30 -6.13 -1.37
C ALA A 41 -6.67 -5.93 -0.73
N LEU A 42 -6.74 -5.32 0.45
CA LEU A 42 -8.00 -5.06 1.15
C LEU A 42 -8.85 -3.98 0.48
N TYR A 43 -8.21 -3.00 -0.17
CA TYR A 43 -8.87 -1.88 -0.82
C TYR A 43 -8.97 -2.04 -2.34
N LEU A 44 -8.66 -3.22 -2.88
CA LEU A 44 -8.67 -3.48 -4.33
C LEU A 44 -10.08 -3.37 -4.94
N HIS A 45 -11.12 -3.49 -4.12
CA HIS A 45 -12.52 -3.21 -4.48
C HIS A 45 -12.79 -1.72 -4.73
N ASP A 46 -12.06 -0.82 -4.04
CA ASP A 46 -12.18 0.63 -4.21
C ASP A 46 -10.98 1.19 -4.98
N PRO A 47 -11.07 1.23 -6.32
CA PRO A 47 -9.94 1.63 -7.17
C PRO A 47 -9.55 3.10 -6.97
N LEU A 48 -10.47 3.95 -6.52
CA LEU A 48 -10.20 5.37 -6.30
C LEU A 48 -9.20 5.55 -5.15
N THR A 49 -9.42 4.84 -4.04
CA THR A 49 -8.55 4.87 -2.86
C THR A 49 -7.15 4.30 -3.14
N VAL A 50 -7.06 3.23 -3.94
CA VAL A 50 -5.78 2.67 -4.39
C VAL A 50 -5.04 3.66 -5.29
N LEU A 51 -5.72 4.24 -6.27
CA LEU A 51 -5.14 5.22 -7.20
C LEU A 51 -4.59 6.44 -6.44
N MET A 52 -5.32 6.91 -5.44
CA MET A 52 -4.92 8.09 -4.65
C MET A 52 -3.72 7.80 -3.76
N THR A 53 -3.61 6.58 -3.24
CA THR A 53 -2.41 6.11 -2.53
C THR A 53 -1.20 6.10 -3.47
N PHE A 54 -1.36 5.62 -4.70
CA PHE A 54 -0.28 5.68 -5.70
C PHE A 54 0.08 7.10 -6.11
N LEU A 55 -0.90 7.98 -6.31
CA LEU A 55 -0.66 9.39 -6.63
C LEU A 55 0.12 10.10 -5.51
N LEU A 56 -0.27 9.91 -4.24
CA LEU A 56 0.48 10.45 -3.11
C LEU A 56 1.91 9.87 -3.04
N SER A 57 2.08 8.57 -3.29
CA SER A 57 3.41 7.96 -3.32
C SER A 57 4.28 8.51 -4.46
N LEU A 58 3.70 8.79 -5.63
CA LEU A 58 4.42 9.36 -6.76
C LEU A 58 4.82 10.81 -6.48
N LEU A 59 3.92 11.60 -5.89
CA LEU A 59 4.16 12.98 -5.52
C LEU A 59 5.29 13.06 -4.47
N THR A 60 5.24 12.21 -3.46
CA THR A 60 6.28 12.14 -2.41
C THR A 60 7.63 11.70 -2.99
N TYR A 61 7.65 10.70 -3.88
CA TYR A 61 8.84 10.31 -4.63
C TYR A 61 9.43 11.48 -5.43
N LEU A 62 8.59 12.23 -6.16
CA LEU A 62 9.03 13.34 -7.01
C LEU A 62 9.61 14.50 -6.19
N ILE A 63 8.98 14.84 -5.06
CA ILE A 63 9.53 15.84 -4.12
C ILE A 63 10.89 15.39 -3.59
N VAL A 64 10.99 14.14 -3.12
CA VAL A 64 12.25 13.60 -2.58
C VAL A 64 13.33 13.61 -3.67
N TYR A 65 12.98 13.24 -4.91
CA TYR A 65 13.90 13.22 -6.04
C TYR A 65 14.46 14.62 -6.33
N ILE A 66 13.60 15.64 -6.41
CA ILE A 66 14.03 17.03 -6.60
C ILE A 66 14.90 17.49 -5.44
N LEU A 67 14.48 17.22 -4.19
CA LEU A 67 15.21 17.65 -3.00
C LEU A 67 16.58 16.98 -2.89
N SER A 68 16.68 15.71 -3.31
CA SER A 68 17.94 14.96 -3.32
C SER A 68 18.98 15.57 -4.26
N LYS A 69 18.55 16.27 -5.33
CA LYS A 69 19.44 17.01 -6.23
C LYS A 69 20.06 18.25 -5.58
N PHE A 70 19.34 18.89 -4.66
CA PHE A 70 19.81 20.08 -3.96
C PHE A 70 20.58 19.76 -2.66
N LEU A 71 20.15 18.73 -1.93
CA LEU A 71 20.62 18.48 -0.56
C LEU A 71 21.58 17.28 -0.40
N LEU A 72 22.13 16.70 -1.47
CA LEU A 72 23.06 15.54 -1.41
C LEU A 72 22.60 14.45 -0.42
N ILE A 73 21.30 14.10 -0.45
CA ILE A 73 20.70 13.14 0.47
C ILE A 73 20.87 11.73 -0.09
N TYR A 74 21.83 10.98 0.43
CA TYR A 74 22.12 9.62 0.01
C TYR A 74 21.77 8.56 1.06
N GLY A 75 21.47 7.34 0.59
CA GLY A 75 21.33 6.13 1.41
C GLY A 75 20.13 6.14 2.37
N ARG A 76 20.37 5.77 3.64
CA ARG A 76 19.32 5.58 4.66
C ARG A 76 18.52 6.86 4.95
N ARG A 77 19.15 8.05 4.84
CA ARG A 77 18.48 9.34 5.07
C ARG A 77 17.35 9.57 4.07
N ARG A 78 17.53 9.14 2.82
CA ARG A 78 16.53 9.25 1.76
C ARG A 78 15.27 8.47 2.07
N LEU A 79 15.41 7.27 2.65
CA LEU A 79 14.27 6.44 3.08
C LEU A 79 13.42 7.12 4.15
N ILE A 80 14.08 7.67 5.17
CA ILE A 80 13.40 8.38 6.26
C ILE A 80 12.68 9.62 5.72
N LEU A 81 13.32 10.34 4.78
CA LEU A 81 12.69 11.49 4.13
C LEU A 81 11.43 11.11 3.34
N CYS A 82 11.46 10.01 2.57
CA CYS A 82 10.27 9.51 1.88
C CYS A 82 9.13 9.17 2.85
N LEU A 83 9.45 8.53 3.98
CA LEU A 83 8.47 8.18 5.00
C LEU A 83 7.85 9.41 5.64
N LEU A 84 8.67 10.39 6.06
CA LEU A 84 8.22 11.62 6.68
C LEU A 84 7.40 12.49 5.73
N LEU A 85 7.87 12.66 4.50
CA LEU A 85 7.13 13.42 3.48
C LEU A 85 5.84 12.70 3.08
N GLY A 86 5.87 11.37 2.93
CA GLY A 86 4.68 10.55 2.71
C GLY A 86 3.61 10.75 3.76
N PHE A 87 4.02 10.67 5.03
CA PHE A 87 3.15 10.93 6.16
C PHE A 87 2.60 12.37 6.15
N PHE A 88 3.47 13.36 5.94
CA PHE A 88 3.11 14.78 5.97
C PHE A 88 2.14 15.17 4.85
N LEU A 89 2.41 14.74 3.62
CA LEU A 89 1.52 14.96 2.47
C LEU A 89 0.16 14.27 2.67
N GLY A 90 0.17 13.05 3.20
CA GLY A 90 -1.07 12.36 3.55
C GLY A 90 -1.89 13.11 4.63
N TYR A 91 -1.22 13.66 5.64
CA TYR A 91 -1.86 14.47 6.67
C TYR A 91 -2.52 15.73 6.10
N ILE A 92 -1.79 16.48 5.26
CA ILE A 92 -2.34 17.65 4.56
C ILE A 92 -3.56 17.26 3.71
N PHE A 93 -3.48 16.16 2.97
CA PHE A 93 -4.55 15.70 2.10
C PHE A 93 -5.84 15.37 2.86
N ARG A 94 -5.75 14.77 4.06
CA ARG A 94 -6.92 14.58 4.95
C ARG A 94 -7.44 15.91 5.50
N GLY A 95 -6.54 16.82 5.89
CA GLY A 95 -6.92 18.15 6.36
C GLY A 95 -7.74 18.94 5.33
N VAL A 96 -7.33 18.93 4.06
CA VAL A 96 -8.04 19.62 2.95
C VAL A 96 -9.46 19.05 2.75
N LYS A 97 -9.65 17.73 2.91
CA LYS A 97 -10.98 17.11 2.85
C LYS A 97 -11.89 17.53 3.98
N GLY A 98 -11.36 17.63 5.21
CA GLY A 98 -12.13 18.05 6.38
C GLY A 98 -12.73 19.45 6.25
N VAL A 99 -12.17 20.30 5.37
CA VAL A 99 -12.65 21.66 5.10
C VAL A 99 -13.66 21.70 3.93
N GLY A 100 -13.98 20.57 3.30
CA GLY A 100 -15.02 20.46 2.28
C GLY A 100 -14.63 20.95 0.87
N PHE A 101 -13.34 21.15 0.60
CA PHE A 101 -12.86 21.58 -0.73
C PHE A 101 -13.00 20.51 -1.82
N ILE A 102 -13.12 19.24 -1.44
CA ILE A 102 -13.18 18.11 -2.36
C ILE A 102 -14.47 17.33 -2.04
N PRO A 103 -15.52 17.41 -2.89
CA PRO A 103 -16.82 16.79 -2.63
C PRO A 103 -16.83 15.26 -2.86
N VAL A 104 -15.66 14.66 -3.10
CA VAL A 104 -15.52 13.23 -3.36
C VAL A 104 -14.94 12.58 -2.11
N ASP A 105 -15.57 11.49 -1.64
CA ASP A 105 -15.08 10.58 -0.58
C ASP A 105 -13.85 9.82 -1.06
N ILE A 106 -12.83 10.56 -1.48
CA ILE A 106 -11.54 10.01 -1.78
C ILE A 106 -10.95 9.59 -0.44
N GLU A 107 -10.35 8.43 -0.35
CA GLU A 107 -9.49 8.04 0.77
C GLU A 107 -8.10 7.63 0.27
N TYR A 108 -7.18 7.40 1.19
CA TYR A 108 -5.92 6.76 0.87
C TYR A 108 -5.49 5.84 2.02
N ILE A 109 -4.76 4.81 1.66
CA ILE A 109 -4.53 3.65 2.51
C ILE A 109 -3.35 3.94 3.42
N GLY A 110 -3.63 4.10 4.72
CA GLY A 110 -2.64 4.26 5.79
C GLY A 110 -1.73 5.49 5.68
N TYR A 111 -1.30 6.04 6.80
CA TYR A 111 -0.45 7.24 6.78
C TYR A 111 0.97 6.99 6.28
N ILE A 112 1.50 5.78 6.49
CA ILE A 112 2.92 5.45 6.22
C ILE A 112 3.09 4.79 4.84
N ILE A 113 2.05 4.15 4.31
CA ILE A 113 2.11 3.33 3.09
C ILE A 113 2.53 4.14 1.86
N PRO A 114 1.99 5.35 1.58
CA PRO A 114 2.46 6.15 0.45
C PRO A 114 3.96 6.44 0.52
N GLY A 115 4.48 6.73 1.72
CA GLY A 115 5.90 6.99 1.95
C GLY A 115 6.79 5.75 1.79
N LEU A 116 6.29 4.58 2.22
CA LEU A 116 6.96 3.30 1.97
C LEU A 116 7.05 3.03 0.47
N ILE A 117 5.95 3.13 -0.26
CA ILE A 117 5.91 2.93 -1.71
C ILE A 117 6.91 3.85 -2.40
N ALA A 118 6.90 5.14 -2.08
CA ALA A 118 7.82 6.14 -2.64
C ALA A 118 9.29 5.79 -2.40
N SER A 119 9.61 5.26 -1.22
CA SER A 119 10.97 4.86 -0.86
C SER A 119 11.50 3.69 -1.71
N TRP A 120 10.61 2.83 -2.21
CA TRP A 120 10.94 1.69 -3.08
C TRP A 120 10.89 2.05 -4.55
N MET A 121 9.97 2.91 -4.97
CA MET A 121 9.96 3.52 -6.31
C MET A 121 11.32 4.16 -6.63
N ASP A 122 11.96 4.73 -5.62
CA ASP A 122 13.29 5.31 -5.76
C ASP A 122 14.41 4.30 -6.06
N LYS A 123 14.35 3.12 -5.44
CA LYS A 123 15.38 2.08 -5.61
C LYS A 123 15.15 1.21 -6.83
N GLN A 124 13.89 0.88 -7.09
CA GLN A 124 13.49 -0.16 -8.03
C GLN A 124 12.84 0.40 -9.30
N GLY A 125 12.48 1.68 -9.29
CA GLY A 125 11.75 2.35 -10.36
C GLY A 125 10.24 2.27 -10.15
N VAL A 126 9.54 3.35 -10.55
CA VAL A 126 8.10 3.52 -10.36
C VAL A 126 7.29 2.38 -10.97
N VAL A 127 7.53 2.08 -12.25
CA VAL A 127 6.76 1.07 -13.00
C VAL A 127 6.91 -0.31 -12.36
N ARG A 128 8.15 -0.69 -12.02
CA ARG A 128 8.42 -2.01 -11.44
C ARG A 128 7.78 -2.16 -10.06
N THR A 129 7.84 -1.13 -9.20
CA THR A 129 7.21 -1.16 -7.88
C THR A 129 5.68 -1.26 -7.98
N ILE A 130 5.02 -0.46 -8.82
CA ILE A 130 3.56 -0.49 -8.98
C ILE A 130 3.10 -1.86 -9.51
N SER A 131 3.75 -2.37 -10.56
CA SER A 131 3.36 -3.66 -11.16
C SER A 131 3.43 -4.81 -10.15
N VAL A 132 4.46 -4.81 -9.29
CA VAL A 132 4.65 -5.87 -8.28
C VAL A 132 3.62 -5.72 -7.16
N ILE A 133 3.34 -4.49 -6.70
CA ILE A 133 2.29 -4.25 -5.72
C ILE A 133 0.95 -4.78 -6.23
N VAL A 134 0.56 -4.41 -7.46
CA VAL A 134 -0.72 -4.83 -8.05
C VAL A 134 -0.76 -6.35 -8.22
N MET A 135 0.32 -6.97 -8.68
CA MET A 135 0.40 -8.42 -8.84
C MET A 135 0.21 -9.15 -7.51
N VAL A 136 1.00 -8.79 -6.48
CA VAL A 136 0.91 -9.43 -5.15
C VAL A 136 -0.43 -9.15 -4.50
N ALA A 137 -0.92 -7.91 -4.57
CA ALA A 137 -2.21 -7.53 -3.98
C ALA A 137 -3.38 -8.29 -4.64
N SER A 138 -3.34 -8.50 -5.95
CA SER A 138 -4.35 -9.30 -6.67
C SER A 138 -4.32 -10.77 -6.22
N ILE A 139 -3.12 -11.36 -6.09
CA ILE A 139 -2.96 -12.73 -5.59
C ILE A 139 -3.52 -12.86 -4.17
N VAL A 140 -3.15 -11.94 -3.27
CA VAL A 140 -3.63 -11.92 -1.88
C VAL A 140 -5.16 -11.78 -1.82
N ASN A 141 -5.74 -10.88 -2.62
CA ASN A 141 -7.18 -10.68 -2.68
C ASN A 141 -7.91 -11.97 -3.12
N LEU A 142 -7.39 -12.67 -4.14
CA LEU A 142 -7.93 -13.96 -4.59
C LEU A 142 -7.90 -15.02 -3.47
N PHE A 143 -6.81 -15.11 -2.71
CA PHE A 143 -6.75 -16.04 -1.57
C PHE A 143 -7.77 -15.69 -0.49
N ILE A 144 -7.94 -14.41 -0.16
CA ILE A 144 -8.93 -13.97 0.84
C ILE A 144 -10.34 -14.32 0.37
N MET A 145 -10.66 -14.07 -0.91
CA MET A 145 -11.95 -14.39 -1.49
C MET A 145 -12.25 -15.90 -1.42
N LEU A 146 -11.24 -16.72 -1.69
CA LEU A 146 -11.33 -18.18 -1.59
C LEU A 146 -11.56 -18.65 -0.15
N ILE A 147 -10.81 -18.09 0.82
CA ILE A 147 -10.99 -18.41 2.25
C ILE A 147 -12.40 -18.00 2.72
N TYR A 148 -12.87 -16.83 2.30
CA TYR A 148 -14.22 -16.35 2.61
C TYR A 148 -15.29 -17.30 2.06
N TYR A 149 -15.15 -17.74 0.80
CA TYR A 149 -16.08 -18.68 0.17
C TYR A 149 -16.10 -20.06 0.86
N PHE A 150 -14.95 -20.62 1.23
CA PHE A 150 -14.93 -21.88 1.99
C PHE A 150 -15.51 -21.72 3.38
N SER A 151 -15.32 -20.56 4.01
CA SER A 151 -15.93 -20.28 5.31
C SER A 151 -17.45 -20.17 5.22
N SER A 152 -17.99 -19.56 4.16
CA SER A 152 -19.44 -19.40 4.00
C SER A 152 -20.13 -20.74 3.72
N ILE A 153 -19.48 -21.67 3.01
CA ILE A 153 -20.01 -23.04 2.79
C ILE A 153 -20.07 -23.85 4.09
N ASN A 154 -19.09 -23.69 4.97
CA ASN A 154 -18.96 -24.48 6.20
C ASN A 154 -19.83 -23.99 7.36
N LEU A 155 -20.50 -22.84 7.24
CA LEU A 155 -21.62 -22.49 8.12
C LEU A 155 -22.92 -22.99 7.48
N PRO A 156 -23.54 -24.08 7.98
CA PRO A 156 -24.91 -24.37 7.60
C PRO A 156 -25.78 -23.18 7.98
N ASN A 157 -26.54 -22.68 7.02
CA ASN A 157 -27.54 -21.63 7.21
C ASN A 157 -28.48 -22.01 8.36
N VAL A 158 -28.29 -21.39 9.53
CA VAL A 158 -29.26 -21.32 10.62
C VAL A 158 -29.25 -19.91 11.17
#